data_AF-A0AA38X9A1-F1
#
_entry.id   AF-A0AA38X9A1-F1
#
_cell.length_a   1.000
_cell.length_b   1.000
_cell.length_c   1.000
_cell.angle_alpha   90.00
_cell.angle_beta   90.00
_cell.angle_gamma   90.00
#
_symmetry.space_group_name_H-M   'P 1'
#
loop_
_entity.id
_entity.type
_entity.pdbx_description
1 polymer ?
#
loop_
_entity_poly.entity_id
_entity_poly.type
_entity_poly.pdbx_seq_one_letter_code
_entity_poly.pdbx_strand_id
1 'polypeptide(L)'
;MAGHLSSPLDVFVPSTNVSYYTVPVAWLLAFAPHIYAAGRYSVLTGTRPVDAKSRASDQKDKNLAFNKTSPRTFMSLVESNPRLSQDKKDELFRAEAAHSNGMENLGWFAASVVAANSAGVDVSWCNALSLWYLANRVVYNVFYVRGVGGMVRGAPFYGSIAAIVSLYIKAGNAVRR
;
A
#
# COMPACT_ATOMS: atom_id res chain seq x y z
N MET A 1 23.76 -27.85 -20.05
CA MET A 1 23.14 -26.52 -19.89
C MET A 1 21.85 -26.53 -20.67
N ALA A 2 20.70 -26.68 -20.01
CA ALA A 2 19.40 -26.65 -20.70
C ALA A 2 19.15 -25.21 -21.17
N GLY A 3 18.83 -25.03 -22.45
CA GLY A 3 18.55 -23.72 -23.03
C GLY A 3 17.41 -23.05 -22.27
N HIS A 4 17.67 -21.88 -21.70
CA HIS A 4 16.64 -21.01 -21.16
C HIS A 4 15.81 -20.53 -22.35
N LEU A 5 14.66 -21.18 -22.57
CA LEU A 5 13.67 -20.68 -23.53
C LEU A 5 13.21 -19.31 -23.02
N SER A 6 13.53 -18.26 -23.77
CA SER A 6 13.16 -16.88 -23.46
C SER A 6 11.65 -16.77 -23.27
N SER A 7 11.24 -16.16 -22.17
CA SER A 7 9.84 -15.93 -21.84
C SER A 7 9.31 -14.80 -22.73
N PRO A 8 8.05 -14.84 -23.21
CA PRO A 8 7.47 -13.73 -23.98
C PRO A 8 7.43 -12.42 -23.17
N LEU A 9 7.57 -12.50 -21.85
CA LEU A 9 7.62 -11.33 -20.96
C LEU A 9 8.99 -10.64 -20.95
N ASP A 10 10.05 -11.26 -21.45
CA ASP A 10 11.42 -10.70 -21.44
C ASP A 10 11.53 -9.36 -22.18
N VAL A 11 10.58 -9.08 -23.10
CA VAL A 11 10.48 -7.80 -23.82
C VAL A 11 9.97 -6.67 -22.92
N PHE A 12 9.21 -7.01 -21.87
CA PHE A 12 8.50 -6.04 -21.03
C PHE A 12 9.10 -5.90 -19.62
N VAL A 13 9.89 -6.87 -19.17
CA VAL A 13 10.50 -6.86 -17.84
C VAL A 13 12.00 -7.16 -17.90
N PRO A 14 12.81 -6.64 -16.96
CA PRO A 14 14.23 -6.94 -16.91
C PRO A 14 14.49 -8.45 -16.76
N SER A 15 15.58 -8.93 -17.34
CA SER A 15 16.09 -10.29 -17.13
C SER A 15 16.72 -10.48 -15.75
N THR A 16 17.12 -9.38 -15.09
CA THR A 16 17.55 -9.41 -13.69
C THR A 16 16.34 -9.57 -12.76
N ASN A 17 16.53 -10.31 -11.67
CA ASN A 17 15.44 -10.54 -10.73
C ASN A 17 15.21 -9.32 -9.84
N VAL A 18 14.20 -8.52 -10.20
CA VAL A 18 13.82 -7.32 -9.44
C VAL A 18 12.67 -7.57 -8.47
N SER A 19 12.05 -8.76 -8.54
CA SER A 19 10.83 -9.08 -7.78
C SER A 19 10.99 -8.93 -6.27
N TYR A 20 12.16 -9.24 -5.69
CA TYR A 20 12.41 -9.03 -4.25
C TYR A 20 12.34 -7.55 -3.82
N TYR A 21 12.78 -6.62 -4.68
CA TYR A 21 12.74 -5.18 -4.38
C TYR A 21 11.31 -4.63 -4.43
N THR A 22 10.36 -5.36 -5.03
CA THR A 22 8.96 -4.94 -5.02
C THR A 22 8.34 -5.05 -3.63
N VAL A 23 8.86 -5.89 -2.73
CA VAL A 23 8.34 -6.05 -1.36
C VAL A 23 8.52 -4.78 -0.51
N PRO A 24 9.72 -4.19 -0.38
CA PRO A 24 9.86 -2.90 0.32
C PRO A 24 9.10 -1.76 -0.37
N VAL A 25 8.99 -1.78 -1.71
CA VAL A 25 8.15 -0.80 -2.43
C VAL A 25 6.66 -0.98 -2.12
N ALA A 26 6.18 -2.22 -2.00
CA ALA A 26 4.80 -2.52 -1.60
C ALA A 26 4.52 -2.02 -0.18
N TRP A 27 5.46 -2.16 0.75
CA TRP A 27 5.35 -1.58 2.09
C TRP A 27 5.23 -0.05 2.03
N LEU A 28 6.06 0.63 1.23
CA LEU A 28 5.98 2.07 1.04
C LEU A 28 4.63 2.49 0.44
N LEU A 29 4.12 1.75 -0.55
CA LEU A 29 2.79 2.00 -1.13
C LEU A 29 1.66 1.72 -0.14
N ALA A 30 1.79 0.72 0.74
CA ALA A 30 0.83 0.47 1.80
C ALA A 30 0.84 1.58 2.85
N PHE A 31 1.99 2.19 3.11
CA PHE A 31 2.14 3.26 4.11
C PHE A 31 1.81 4.66 3.56
N ALA A 32 1.94 4.89 2.25
CA ALA A 32 1.72 6.20 1.62
C ALA A 32 0.34 6.84 1.92
N PRO A 33 -0.79 6.11 1.96
CA PRO A 33 -2.08 6.70 2.32
C PRO A 33 -2.12 7.27 3.74
N HIS A 34 -1.42 6.67 4.71
CA HIS A 34 -1.29 7.19 6.08
C HIS A 34 -0.52 8.52 6.11
N ILE A 35 0.61 8.59 5.39
CA ILE A 35 1.39 9.83 5.24
C ILE A 35 0.53 10.93 4.59
N TYR A 36 -0.22 10.57 3.54
CA TYR A 36 -1.16 11.49 2.91
C TYR A 36 -2.21 11.98 3.92
N ALA A 37 -2.84 11.10 4.68
CA ALA A 37 -3.89 11.46 5.62
C ALA A 37 -3.37 12.42 6.71
N ALA A 38 -2.24 12.09 7.36
CA ALA A 38 -1.64 12.92 8.39
C ALA A 38 -1.21 14.30 7.86
N GLY A 39 -0.59 14.36 6.68
CA GLY A 39 -0.19 15.63 6.05
C GLY A 39 -1.39 16.48 5.64
N ARG A 40 -2.41 15.87 5.04
CA ARG A 40 -3.64 16.56 4.62
C ARG A 40 -4.44 17.05 5.82
N TYR A 41 -4.48 16.30 6.91
CA TYR A 41 -5.10 16.74 8.16
C TYR A 41 -4.50 18.05 8.67
N SER A 42 -3.16 18.14 8.73
CA SER A 42 -2.47 19.37 9.14
C SER A 42 -2.79 20.56 8.24
N VAL A 43 -2.86 20.34 6.92
CA VAL A 43 -3.24 21.39 5.96
C VAL A 43 -4.70 21.84 6.17
N LEU A 44 -5.62 20.90 6.33
CA LEU A 44 -7.06 21.19 6.47
C LEU A 44 -7.42 21.88 7.79
N THR A 45 -6.69 21.56 8.86
CA THR A 45 -6.98 22.08 10.22
C THR A 45 -6.13 23.30 10.59
N GLY A 46 -5.11 23.61 9.79
CA GLY A 46 -4.09 24.62 10.10
C GLY A 46 -3.17 24.23 11.26
N THR A 47 -3.21 22.97 11.70
CA THR A 47 -2.45 22.50 12.88
C THR A 47 -1.12 21.88 12.48
N ARG A 48 -0.11 22.02 13.36
CA ARG A 48 1.19 21.36 13.21
C ARG A 48 1.26 20.14 14.12
N PRO A 49 1.91 19.04 13.70
CA PRO A 49 2.10 17.88 14.55
C PRO A 49 2.84 18.23 15.85
N VAL A 50 2.21 17.95 16.99
CA VAL A 50 2.74 18.22 18.32
C VAL A 50 3.30 16.95 18.95
N ASP A 51 4.27 17.11 19.84
CA ASP A 51 4.74 16.09 20.76
C ASP A 51 4.09 16.26 22.15
N ALA A 52 4.16 15.21 22.98
CA ALA A 52 3.62 15.24 24.34
C ALA A 52 4.15 16.42 25.19
N LYS A 53 5.38 16.87 24.90
CA LYS A 53 6.11 17.94 25.60
C LYS A 53 6.06 19.32 24.90
N SER A 54 5.13 19.52 23.97
CA SER A 54 4.97 20.78 23.20
C SER A 54 4.82 22.01 24.10
N ARG A 55 5.33 23.16 23.61
CA ARG A 55 5.44 24.43 24.35
C ARG A 55 4.07 25.02 24.68
N ALA A 56 4.00 25.85 25.74
CA ALA A 56 2.77 26.52 26.16
C ALA A 56 2.12 27.42 25.07
N SER A 57 2.89 27.89 24.09
CA SER A 57 2.38 28.61 22.90
C SER A 57 1.56 27.74 21.94
N ASP A 58 1.76 26.41 21.96
CA ASP A 58 1.05 25.44 21.14
C ASP A 58 -0.29 24.99 21.78
N GLN A 59 -0.57 25.45 23.01
CA GLN A 59 -1.65 24.95 23.86
C GLN A 59 -3.05 25.21 23.29
N LYS A 60 -3.24 26.29 22.51
CA LYS A 60 -4.56 26.66 21.94
C LYS A 60 -5.09 25.62 20.95
N ASP A 61 -4.19 24.91 20.26
CA ASP A 61 -4.51 23.93 19.22
C ASP A 61 -4.06 22.51 19.58
N LYS A 62 -3.50 22.30 20.77
CA LYS A 62 -2.92 21.01 21.21
C LYS A 62 -3.90 19.83 21.12
N ASN A 63 -5.18 20.07 21.43
CA ASN A 63 -6.22 19.05 21.39
C ASN A 63 -6.74 18.77 19.96
N LEU A 64 -6.36 19.61 19.00
CA LEU A 64 -6.77 19.54 17.59
C LEU A 64 -5.59 19.16 16.67
N ALA A 65 -4.40 19.01 17.22
CA ALA A 65 -3.18 18.73 16.48
C ALA A 65 -2.83 17.23 16.54
N PHE A 66 -2.23 16.71 15.47
CA PHE A 66 -1.74 15.33 15.43
C PHE A 66 -0.65 15.09 16.49
N ASN A 67 -0.88 14.14 17.40
CA ASN A 67 0.07 13.78 18.45
C ASN A 67 1.05 12.70 17.97
N LYS A 68 2.31 13.08 17.76
CA LYS A 68 3.38 12.18 17.29
C LYS A 68 3.74 11.08 18.28
N THR A 69 3.46 11.25 19.56
CA THR A 69 3.70 10.24 20.61
C THR A 69 2.56 9.25 20.79
N SER A 70 1.41 9.51 20.15
CA SER A 70 0.24 8.64 20.19
C SER A 70 -0.41 8.54 18.80
N PRO A 71 0.34 8.11 17.76
CA PRO A 71 -0.12 8.16 16.37
C PRO A 71 -1.39 7.33 16.11
N ARG A 72 -1.65 6.31 16.94
CA ARG A 72 -2.84 5.46 16.83
C ARG A 72 -4.15 6.13 17.23
N THR A 73 -4.10 7.33 17.84
CA THR A 73 -5.31 8.10 18.15
C THR A 73 -5.76 9.00 16.99
N PHE A 74 -5.10 8.91 15.83
CA PHE A 74 -5.35 9.78 14.68
C PHE A 74 -6.80 9.76 14.21
N MET A 75 -7.42 8.59 14.13
CA MET A 75 -8.79 8.45 13.63
C MET A 75 -9.81 9.13 14.55
N SER A 76 -9.69 8.93 15.86
CA SER A 76 -10.52 9.61 16.85
C SER A 76 -10.32 11.13 16.83
N LEU A 77 -9.09 11.57 16.54
CA LEU A 77 -8.76 12.99 16.37
C LEU A 77 -9.42 13.58 15.10
N VAL A 78 -9.44 12.85 13.98
CA VAL A 78 -10.14 13.25 12.75
C VAL A 78 -11.64 13.37 12.99
N GLU A 79 -12.22 12.38 13.66
CA GLU A 79 -13.66 12.30 13.95
C GLU A 79 -14.15 13.47 14.80
N SER A 80 -13.41 13.77 15.87
CA SER A 80 -13.78 14.80 16.84
C SER A 80 -13.42 16.23 16.41
N ASN A 81 -12.64 16.43 15.34
CA ASN A 81 -12.19 17.77 14.96
C ASN A 81 -13.35 18.59 14.34
N PRO A 82 -13.75 19.73 14.95
CA PRO A 82 -14.83 20.57 14.45
C PRO A 82 -14.45 21.42 13.23
N ARG A 83 -13.16 21.51 12.87
CA ARG A 83 -12.66 22.26 11.71
C ARG A 83 -12.83 21.49 10.39
N LEU A 84 -13.20 20.21 10.44
CA LEU A 84 -13.35 19.36 9.26
C LEU A 84 -14.83 19.18 8.92
N SER A 85 -15.18 19.41 7.65
CA SER A 85 -16.46 18.95 7.11
C SER A 85 -16.50 17.42 7.04
N GLN A 86 -17.69 16.84 6.97
CA GLN A 86 -17.86 15.39 6.90
C GLN A 86 -17.13 14.79 5.70
N ASP A 87 -17.24 15.38 4.51
CA ASP A 87 -16.54 14.93 3.30
C ASP A 87 -15.02 14.82 3.48
N LYS A 88 -14.44 15.74 4.27
CA LYS A 88 -13.01 15.75 4.57
C LYS A 88 -12.62 14.71 5.61
N LYS A 89 -13.49 14.44 6.59
CA LYS A 89 -13.31 13.29 7.49
C LYS A 89 -13.35 11.99 6.70
N ASP A 90 -14.32 11.84 5.80
CA ASP A 90 -14.47 10.65 4.97
C ASP A 90 -13.28 10.45 4.03
N GLU A 91 -12.71 11.53 3.46
CA GLU A 91 -11.48 11.49 2.67
C GLU A 91 -10.30 10.90 3.46
N LEU A 92 -10.10 11.37 4.69
CA LEU A 92 -9.04 10.90 5.58
C LEU A 92 -9.29 9.46 6.06
N PHE A 93 -10.54 9.12 6.41
CA PHE A 93 -10.92 7.75 6.76
C PHE A 93 -10.69 6.76 5.61
N ARG A 94 -10.97 7.16 4.37
CA ARG A 94 -10.67 6.35 3.19
C ARG A 94 -9.18 6.15 2.98
N ALA A 95 -8.36 7.17 3.25
CA ALA A 95 -6.91 7.03 3.18
C ALA A 95 -6.37 6.04 4.23
N GLU A 96 -6.84 6.11 5.48
CA GLU A 96 -6.47 5.16 6.53
C GLU A 96 -6.98 3.74 6.25
N ALA A 97 -8.18 3.60 5.70
CA ALA A 97 -8.68 2.30 5.27
C ALA A 97 -7.86 1.70 4.12
N ALA A 98 -7.37 2.53 3.18
CA ALA A 98 -6.45 2.08 2.13
C ALA A 98 -5.09 1.64 2.69
N HIS A 99 -4.59 2.33 3.73
CA HIS A 99 -3.39 1.94 4.46
C HIS A 99 -3.56 0.57 5.12
N SER A 100 -4.59 0.39 5.95
CA SER A 100 -4.88 -0.88 6.64
C SER A 100 -5.03 -2.03 5.64
N ASN A 101 -5.78 -1.82 4.56
CA ASN A 101 -5.92 -2.82 3.51
C ASN A 101 -4.58 -3.21 2.86
N GLY A 102 -3.69 -2.23 2.64
CA GLY A 102 -2.33 -2.50 2.15
C GLY A 102 -1.54 -3.37 3.12
N MET A 103 -1.59 -3.05 4.42
CA MET A 103 -0.88 -3.80 5.47
C MET A 103 -1.40 -5.23 5.63
N GLU A 104 -2.71 -5.44 5.56
CA GLU A 104 -3.35 -6.77 5.61
C GLU A 104 -2.88 -7.70 4.48
N ASN A 105 -2.67 -7.15 3.28
CA ASN A 105 -2.27 -7.91 2.10
C ASN A 105 -0.74 -8.05 1.93
N LEU A 106 0.04 -7.21 2.62
CA LEU A 106 1.48 -7.14 2.43
C LEU A 106 2.18 -8.47 2.74
N GLY A 107 1.80 -9.12 3.84
CA GLY A 107 2.39 -10.42 4.23
C GLY A 107 2.14 -11.50 3.19
N TRP A 108 0.93 -11.55 2.63
CA TRP A 108 0.57 -12.52 1.61
C TRP A 108 1.30 -12.27 0.29
N PHE A 109 1.43 -11.00 -0.12
CA PHE A 109 2.24 -10.62 -1.27
C PHE A 109 3.72 -10.98 -1.09
N ALA A 110 4.34 -10.56 0.01
CA ALA A 110 5.74 -10.82 0.30
C ALA A 110 6.05 -12.32 0.29
N ALA A 111 5.19 -13.11 0.95
CA ALA A 111 5.33 -14.57 0.98
C ALA A 111 5.19 -15.19 -0.42
N SER A 112 4.31 -14.68 -1.29
CA SER A 112 4.17 -15.18 -2.67
C SER A 112 5.42 -14.92 -3.52
N VAL A 113 6.04 -13.73 -3.37
CA VAL A 113 7.28 -13.37 -4.07
C VAL A 113 8.41 -14.29 -3.61
N VAL A 114 8.57 -14.47 -2.29
CA VAL A 114 9.61 -15.37 -1.76
C VAL A 114 9.35 -16.80 -2.22
N ALA A 115 8.12 -17.30 -2.12
CA ALA A 115 7.77 -18.67 -2.52
C ALA A 115 8.07 -18.94 -4.01
N ALA A 116 7.66 -18.05 -4.91
CA ALA A 116 7.89 -18.21 -6.35
C ALA A 116 9.39 -18.23 -6.68
N ASN A 117 10.16 -17.30 -6.12
CA ASN A 117 11.60 -17.26 -6.36
C ASN A 117 12.32 -18.47 -5.77
N SER A 118 12.01 -18.86 -4.53
CA SER A 118 12.62 -20.03 -3.89
C SER A 118 12.28 -21.34 -4.60
N ALA A 119 11.10 -21.41 -5.23
CA ALA A 119 10.68 -22.56 -6.03
C ALA A 119 11.33 -22.61 -7.43
N GLY A 120 12.13 -21.61 -7.81
CA GLY A 120 12.76 -21.56 -9.14
C GLY A 120 11.80 -21.19 -10.26
N VAL A 121 10.74 -20.43 -9.98
CA VAL A 121 9.88 -19.86 -11.02
C VAL A 121 10.70 -18.92 -11.91
N ASP A 122 10.41 -18.95 -13.21
CA ASP A 122 11.01 -18.07 -14.20
C ASP A 122 10.99 -16.59 -13.78
N VAL A 123 12.14 -15.93 -13.87
CA VAL A 123 12.36 -14.58 -13.34
C VAL A 123 11.40 -13.58 -13.96
N SER A 124 11.11 -13.70 -15.25
CA SER A 124 10.24 -12.78 -15.96
C SER A 124 8.79 -12.86 -15.46
N TRP A 125 8.33 -14.05 -15.04
CA TRP A 125 7.04 -14.18 -14.35
C TRP A 125 7.05 -13.58 -12.94
N CYS A 126 8.12 -13.81 -12.17
CA CYS A 126 8.27 -13.18 -10.85
C CYS A 126 8.24 -11.65 -10.95
N ASN A 127 8.99 -11.09 -11.90
CA ASN A 127 9.05 -9.65 -12.16
C ASN A 127 7.70 -9.09 -12.64
N ALA A 128 7.09 -9.70 -13.66
CA ALA A 128 5.85 -9.19 -14.22
C ALA A 128 4.70 -9.19 -13.20
N LEU A 129 4.51 -10.29 -12.47
CA LEU A 129 3.41 -10.39 -11.50
C LEU A 129 3.63 -9.48 -10.28
N SER A 130 4.87 -9.33 -9.82
CA SER A 130 5.17 -8.43 -8.70
C SER A 130 5.05 -6.95 -9.09
N LEU A 131 5.47 -6.55 -10.29
CA LEU A 131 5.25 -5.20 -10.81
C LEU A 131 3.77 -4.91 -11.08
N TRP A 132 3.02 -5.90 -11.60
CA TRP A 132 1.57 -5.81 -11.77
C TRP A 132 0.85 -5.57 -10.43
N TYR A 133 1.27 -6.27 -9.37
CA TYR A 133 0.78 -6.01 -8.02
C TYR A 133 1.00 -4.55 -7.62
N LEU A 134 2.23 -4.02 -7.75
CA LEU A 134 2.53 -2.64 -7.39
C LEU A 134 1.71 -1.62 -8.18
N ALA A 135 1.60 -1.80 -9.50
CA ALA A 135 0.81 -0.92 -10.37
C ALA A 135 -0.65 -0.87 -9.92
N ASN A 136 -1.24 -2.03 -9.63
CA ASN A 136 -2.60 -2.10 -9.11
C ASN A 136 -2.73 -1.46 -7.72
N ARG A 137 -1.73 -1.60 -6.83
CA ARG A 137 -1.74 -0.92 -5.53
C ARG A 137 -1.74 0.59 -5.65
N VAL A 138 -0.99 1.16 -6.61
CA VAL A 138 -1.03 2.60 -6.90
C VAL A 138 -2.44 3.04 -7.31
N VAL A 139 -3.03 2.36 -8.30
CA VAL A 139 -4.37 2.69 -8.81
C VAL A 139 -5.43 2.52 -7.71
N TYR A 140 -5.39 1.40 -6.97
CA TYR A 140 -6.30 1.11 -5.89
C TYR A 140 -6.27 2.19 -4.81
N ASN A 141 -5.09 2.58 -4.33
CA ASN A 141 -4.94 3.62 -3.32
C ASN A 141 -5.54 4.96 -3.79
N VAL A 142 -5.28 5.35 -5.04
CA VAL A 142 -5.85 6.58 -5.62
C VAL A 142 -7.37 6.51 -5.69
N PHE A 143 -7.93 5.40 -6.19
CA PHE A 143 -9.37 5.19 -6.28
C PHE A 143 -10.04 5.19 -4.91
N TYR A 144 -9.39 4.57 -3.92
CA TYR A 144 -9.89 4.51 -2.56
C TYR A 144 -10.00 5.91 -1.94
N VAL A 145 -8.91 6.68 -1.94
CA VAL A 145 -8.88 8.03 -1.35
C VAL A 145 -9.91 8.94 -2.02
N ARG A 146 -10.02 8.88 -3.35
CA ARG A 146 -10.98 9.68 -4.14
C ARG A 146 -12.44 9.25 -3.99
N GLY A 147 -12.73 8.16 -3.27
CA GLY A 147 -14.10 7.68 -3.10
C GLY A 147 -14.72 7.13 -4.39
N VAL A 148 -13.88 6.60 -5.29
CA VAL A 148 -14.36 5.94 -6.51
C VAL A 148 -15.23 4.73 -6.13
N GLY A 149 -16.33 4.55 -6.86
CA GLY A 149 -17.33 3.51 -6.58
C GLY A 149 -16.71 2.11 -6.43
N GLY A 150 -17.31 1.32 -5.54
CA GLY A 150 -16.73 0.04 -5.08
C GLY A 150 -16.39 -0.95 -6.19
N MET A 151 -17.17 -1.00 -7.27
CA MET A 151 -16.92 -1.87 -8.42
C MET A 151 -15.63 -1.49 -9.16
N VAL A 152 -15.48 -0.20 -9.51
CA VAL A 152 -14.30 0.32 -10.22
C VAL A 152 -13.05 0.27 -9.33
N ARG A 153 -13.21 0.57 -8.04
CA ARG A 153 -12.15 0.40 -7.04
C ARG A 153 -11.77 -1.07 -6.84
N GLY A 154 -12.72 -1.99 -6.95
CA GLY A 154 -12.50 -3.43 -6.75
C GLY A 154 -11.62 -4.05 -7.84
N ALA A 155 -11.70 -3.56 -9.08
CA ALA A 155 -10.91 -4.09 -10.20
C ALA A 155 -9.39 -4.16 -9.92
N PRO A 156 -8.70 -3.06 -9.54
CA PRO A 156 -7.28 -3.14 -9.22
C PRO A 156 -6.97 -3.95 -7.95
N PHE A 157 -7.90 -4.00 -6.99
CA PHE A 157 -7.74 -4.87 -5.82
C PHE A 157 -7.67 -6.34 -6.22
N TYR A 158 -8.66 -6.82 -6.97
CA TYR A 158 -8.67 -8.21 -7.45
C TYR A 158 -7.54 -8.49 -8.44
N GLY A 159 -7.11 -7.50 -9.23
CA GLY A 159 -5.90 -7.59 -10.05
C GLY A 159 -4.64 -7.85 -9.21
N SER A 160 -4.53 -7.22 -8.04
CA SER A 160 -3.45 -7.48 -7.08
C SER A 160 -3.53 -8.90 -6.51
N ILE A 161 -4.73 -9.35 -6.12
CA ILE A 161 -4.95 -10.71 -5.61
C ILE A 161 -4.62 -11.77 -6.66
N ALA A 162 -5.01 -11.54 -7.92
CA ALA A 162 -4.69 -12.44 -9.02
C ALA A 162 -3.18 -12.61 -9.22
N ALA A 163 -2.38 -11.55 -9.06
CA ALA A 163 -0.92 -11.67 -9.09
C ALA A 163 -0.36 -12.54 -7.96
N ILE A 164 -0.82 -12.31 -6.72
CA ILE A 164 -0.40 -13.11 -5.55
C ILE A 164 -0.71 -14.60 -5.78
N VAL A 165 -1.95 -14.91 -6.13
CA VAL A 165 -2.39 -16.30 -6.38
C VAL A 165 -1.60 -16.92 -7.53
N SER A 166 -1.33 -16.17 -8.60
CA SER A 166 -0.54 -16.65 -9.74
C SER A 166 0.90 -16.99 -9.35
N LEU A 167 1.53 -16.17 -8.49
CA LEU A 167 2.87 -16.46 -7.97
C LEU A 167 2.89 -17.77 -7.17
N TYR A 168 1.91 -18.00 -6.30
CA TYR A 168 1.79 -19.26 -5.56
C TYR A 168 1.54 -20.47 -6.44
N ILE A 169 0.63 -20.36 -7.42
CA ILE A 169 0.35 -21.46 -8.37
C ILE A 169 1.62 -21.80 -9.15
N LYS A 170 2.36 -20.79 -9.62
CA LYS A 170 3.62 -21.00 -10.33
C LYS A 170 4.68 -21.64 -9.43
N ALA A 171 4.77 -21.22 -8.17
CA ALA A 171 5.66 -21.83 -7.18
C ALA A 171 5.34 -23.33 -7.01
N GLY A 172 4.07 -23.67 -6.78
CA GLY A 172 3.60 -25.05 -6.64
C GLY A 172 3.89 -25.91 -7.88
N ASN A 173 3.70 -25.36 -9.08
CA ASN A 173 3.99 -26.04 -10.33
C ASN A 173 5.48 -26.23 -10.59
N ALA A 174 6.34 -25.36 -10.06
CA ALA A 174 7.78 -25.46 -10.20
C ALA A 174 8.36 -26.57 -9.31
N VAL A 175 7.87 -26.70 -8.07
CA VAL A 175 8.34 -27.74 -7.13
C VAL A 175 7.79 -29.14 -7.40
N ARG A 176 6.72 -29.27 -8.21
CA ARG A 176 6.15 -30.58 -8.59
C ARG A 176 7.00 -31.32 -9.64
N ARG A 177 8.01 -30.66 -10.22
CA ARG A 177 8.82 -31.20 -11.31
C ARG A 177 9.90 -32.15 -10.83
#